data_AF-A0A447U186-F1
#
_entry.id   AF-A0A447U186-F1
#
_cell.length_a   1.000
_cell.length_b   1.000
_cell.length_c   1.000
_cell.angle_alpha   90.00
_cell.angle_beta   90.00
_cell.angle_gamma   90.00
#
_symmetry.space_group_name_H-M   'P 1'
#
loop_
_entity.id
_entity.type
_entity.pdbx_description
1 polymer ?
#
loop_
_entity_poly.entity_id
_entity_poly.type
_entity_poly.pdbx_seq_one_letter_code
_entity_poly.pdbx_strand_id
1 'polypeptide(L)' 'MIVLNLGQRVVGIVVDGVSDVLSLTAEQIRPAPEFAVTLSTEYLTGLGALGERMLILVNIEKLLNSEEMALLDIAASHVA' A
#
# COMPACT_ATOMS: atom_id res chain seq x y z
N MET A 1 -5.01 -13.30 0.15
CA MET A 1 -5.78 -12.19 -0.44
C MET A 1 -6.16 -11.22 0.65
N ILE A 2 -5.98 -9.92 0.42
CA ILE A 2 -6.44 -8.84 1.30
C ILE A 2 -7.53 -8.06 0.56
N VAL A 3 -8.65 -7.79 1.23
CA VAL A 3 -9.74 -6.97 0.68
C VAL A 3 -9.64 -5.58 1.28
N LEU A 4 -9.62 -4.57 0.43
CA LEU A 4 -9.54 -3.16 0.79
C LEU A 4 -10.83 -2.46 0.35
N ASN A 5 -11.36 -1.59 1.21
CA ASN A 5 -12.52 -0.77 0.91
C ASN A 5 -12.15 0.71 1.12
N LEU A 6 -12.17 1.49 0.03
CA LEU A 6 -11.92 2.93 0.05
C LEU A 6 -13.07 3.65 -0.62
N GLY A 7 -13.90 4.33 0.18
CA GLY A 7 -15.08 5.03 -0.31
C GLY A 7 -16.09 4.08 -0.95
N GLN A 8 -16.27 4.19 -2.27
CA GLN A 8 -17.16 3.33 -3.05
C GLN A 8 -16.43 2.21 -3.80
N ARG A 9 -15.10 2.08 -3.59
CA ARG A 9 -14.26 1.12 -4.31
C ARG A 9 -13.87 -0.03 -3.40
N VAL A 10 -14.03 -1.26 -3.91
CA VAL A 10 -13.54 -2.49 -3.27
C VAL A 10 -12.45 -3.08 -4.15
N VAL A 11 -11.26 -3.28 -3.59
CA VAL A 11 -10.09 -3.83 -4.30
C VAL A 11 -9.57 -5.06 -3.57
N GLY A 12 -9.28 -6.12 -4.33
CA GLY A 12 -8.59 -7.30 -3.84
C GLY A 12 -7.11 -7.25 -4.18
N ILE A 13 -6.24 -7.39 -3.18
CA ILE A 13 -4.80 -7.55 -3.37
C ILE A 13 -4.40 -9.00 -3.16
N VAL A 14 -3.67 -9.56 -4.13
CA VAL A 14 -3.04 -10.87 -4.00
C VAL A 14 -1.77 -10.74 -3.15
N VAL A 15 -1.67 -11.58 -2.13
CA VAL A 15 -0.52 -11.63 -1.21
C VAL A 15 -0.19 -13.08 -0.92
N ASP A 16 1.08 -13.36 -0.63
CA ASP A 16 1.54 -14.70 -0.25
C ASP A 16 0.92 -15.18 1.07
N GLY A 17 0.60 -14.25 1.97
CA GLY A 17 -0.06 -14.54 3.24
C GLY A 17 -0.31 -13.28 4.06
N VAL A 18 -1.01 -13.44 5.18
CA VAL A 18 -1.15 -12.42 6.22
C VAL A 18 -0.43 -12.95 7.46
N SER A 19 0.52 -12.17 7.98
CA SER A 19 1.33 -12.60 9.12
C SER A 19 0.67 -12.29 10.46
N ASP A 20 0.58 -11.01 10.83
CA ASP A 20 0.10 -10.52 12.13
C ASP A 20 -0.45 -9.09 12.02
N VAL A 21 -1.19 -8.66 13.05
CA VAL A 21 -1.58 -7.26 13.24
C VAL A 21 -0.69 -6.64 14.32
N LEU A 22 -0.02 -5.53 13.99
CA LEU A 22 0.96 -4.89 14.86
C LEU A 22 0.62 -3.40 15.03
N SER A 23 0.85 -2.87 16.23
CA SER A 23 0.83 -1.42 16.48
C SER A 23 2.26 -0.88 16.45
N LEU A 24 2.45 0.26 15.76
CA LEU A 24 3.73 0.96 15.68
C LEU A 24 3.59 2.33 16.32
N THR A 25 4.60 2.75 17.07
CA THR A 25 4.75 4.13 17.54
C THR A 25 5.44 4.98 16.47
N ALA A 26 5.33 6.30 16.57
CA ALA A 26 5.95 7.21 15.59
C ALA A 26 7.48 7.06 15.53
N GLU A 27 8.12 6.77 16.66
CA GLU A 27 9.59 6.61 16.77
C GLU A 27 10.08 5.33 16.09
N GLN A 28 9.19 4.35 15.92
CA GLN A 28 9.47 3.12 15.18
C GLN A 28 9.35 3.30 13.67
N ILE A 29 8.81 4.43 13.21
CA ILE A 29 8.65 4.74 11.79
C ILE A 29 9.84 5.58 11.32
N ARG A 30 10.59 5.04 10.36
CA ARG A 30 11.69 5.71 9.67
C ARG A 30 11.23 6.18 8.29
N PRO A 31 11.81 7.27 7.76
CA PRO A 31 11.51 7.72 6.41
C PRO A 31 11.84 6.62 5.39
N ALA A 32 11.05 6.55 4.32
CA ALA A 32 11.34 5.66 3.21
C ALA A 32 12.67 6.08 2.56
N PRO A 33 13.56 5.13 2.23
CA PRO A 33 14.79 5.44 1.50
C PRO A 33 14.44 5.97 0.11
N GLU A 34 15.19 6.95 -0.37
CA GLU A 34 15.00 7.58 -1.69
C GLU A 34 15.13 6.59 -2.86
N PHE A 35 15.72 5.42 -2.61
CA PHE A 35 16.08 4.41 -3.62
C PHE A 35 15.24 3.12 -3.53
N ALA A 36 13.97 3.22 -3.13
CA ALA A 36 13.05 2.07 -3.20
C ALA A 36 12.73 1.75 -4.66
N VAL A 37 13.38 0.71 -5.21
CA VAL A 37 13.43 0.43 -6.67
C VAL A 37 12.15 -0.24 -7.23
N THR A 38 11.28 -0.77 -6.36
CA THR A 38 10.13 -1.61 -6.78
C THR A 38 8.77 -0.95 -6.61
N LEU A 39 8.67 0.10 -5.78
CA LEU A 39 7.47 0.89 -5.59
C LEU A 39 7.88 2.36 -5.56
N SER A 40 7.25 3.19 -6.39
CA SER A 40 7.48 4.64 -6.37
C SER A 40 7.39 5.13 -4.92
N THR A 41 8.41 5.87 -4.48
CA THR A 41 8.54 6.37 -3.10
C THR A 41 7.31 7.16 -2.65
N GLU A 42 6.52 7.71 -3.58
CA GLU A 42 5.26 8.40 -3.35
C GLU A 42 4.18 7.54 -2.66
N TYR A 43 4.21 6.21 -2.82
CA TYR A 43 3.26 5.27 -2.21
C TYR A 43 3.76 4.69 -0.89
N LEU A 44 4.98 5.04 -0.47
CA LEU A 44 5.53 4.61 0.81
C LEU A 44 5.26 5.66 1.87
N THR A 45 4.67 5.23 2.98
CA THR A 45 4.62 6.02 4.21
C THR A 45 5.98 6.02 4.91
N GLY A 46 6.71 4.90 4.84
CA GLY A 46 8.01 4.75 5.49
C GLY A 46 8.40 3.29 5.73
N LEU A 47 9.33 3.10 6.67
CA LEU A 47 9.78 1.80 7.14
C LEU A 47 9.53 1.67 8.64
N GLY A 48 8.81 0.65 9.07
CA GLY A 48 8.61 0.31 10.47
C GLY A 48 9.72 -0.59 11.00
N ALA A 49 10.39 -0.18 12.07
CA ALA A 49 11.41 -0.96 12.75
C ALA A 49 10.86 -1.52 14.07
N LEU A 50 10.64 -2.83 14.13
CA LEU A 50 10.14 -3.52 15.33
C LEU A 50 11.10 -4.64 15.74
N GLY A 51 12.01 -4.32 16.67
CA GLY A 51 13.12 -5.20 17.02
C GLY A 51 14.04 -5.41 15.81
N GLU A 52 14.21 -6.66 15.41
CA GLU A 52 14.99 -7.04 14.21
C GLU A 52 14.15 -7.09 12.92
N ARG A 53 12.84 -6.83 13.01
CA ARG A 53 11.94 -6.85 11.84
C ARG A 53 11.86 -5.47 11.19
N MET A 54 11.96 -5.46 9.86
CA MET A 54 11.71 -4.29 9.02
C MET A 54 10.41 -4.47 8.25
N LEU A 55 9.51 -3.50 8.37
CA LEU A 55 8.19 -3.51 7.76
C LEU A 55 8.11 -2.38 6.74
N ILE A 56 7.70 -2.68 5.51
CA ILE A 56 7.41 -1.64 4.51
C ILE A 56 6.02 -1.10 4.80
N LEU A 57 5.90 0.20 5.04
CA LEU A 57 4.62 0.86 5.29
C LEU A 57 4.12 1.50 4.00
N VAL A 58 3.05 0.94 3.43
CA VAL A 58 2.46 1.39 2.18
C VAL A 58 1.25 2.28 2.45
N ASN A 59 1.16 3.40 1.76
CA ASN A 59 0.00 4.27 1.78
C ASN A 59 -1.04 3.74 0.79
N ILE A 60 -2.00 2.97 1.29
CA ILE A 60 -3.06 2.35 0.49
C ILE A 60 -3.95 3.39 -0.20
N GLU A 61 -4.25 4.51 0.45
CA GLU A 61 -5.07 5.57 -0.15
C GLU A 61 -4.41 6.16 -1.39
N LYS A 62 -3.13 6.51 -1.30
CA LYS A 62 -2.36 7.00 -2.46
C LYS A 62 -2.21 5.93 -3.53
N LEU A 63 -1.95 4.68 -3.13
CA LEU A 63 -1.79 3.57 -4.07
C LEU A 63 -3.05 3.36 -4.92
N LEU A 64 -4.23 3.39 -4.29
CA LEU A 64 -5.50 3.16 -5.00
C LEU A 64 -6.04 4.40 -5.72
N ASN A 65 -5.66 5.60 -5.31
CA ASN A 65 -6.03 6.85 -5.98
C ASN A 65 -5.01 7.28 -7.06
N SER A 66 -4.00 6.46 -7.35
CA SER A 66 -3.03 6.71 -8.42
C SER A 66 -3.72 6.82 -9.78
N GLU A 67 -3.23 7.70 -10.65
CA GLU A 67 -3.80 7.92 -11.99
C GLU A 67 -3.87 6.60 -12.80
N GLU A 68 -2.90 5.71 -12.60
CA GLU A 68 -2.86 4.39 -13.22
C GLU A 68 -4.05 3.50 -12.81
N MET A 69 -4.43 3.53 -11.52
CA MET A 69 -5.61 2.82 -11.03
C MET A 69 -6.92 3.47 -11.43
N ALA A 70 -6.95 4.80 -11.64
CA ALA A 70 -8.12 5.51 -12.15
C ALA A 70 -8.39 5.17 -13.63
N LEU A 71 -7.34 4.99 -14.44
CA LEU A 71 -7.47 4.58 -15.84
C LEU A 71 -8.06 3.17 -16.00
N LEU A 72 -7.73 2.24 -15.10
CA LEU A 72 -8.28 0.88 -15.10
C LEU A 72 -9.80 0.85 -14.83
N ASP A 73 -10.31 1.73 -13.96
CA ASP A 73 -11.76 1.82 -13.68
C ASP A 73 -12.54 2.35 -14.90
N ILE A 74 -11.96 3.29 -15.66
CA ILE A 74 -12.56 3.82 -16.90
C ILE A 74 -12.63 2.74 -17.98
N ALA A 75 -11.58 1.92 -18.10
CA ALA A 75 -11.55 0.81 -19.06
C ALA A 75 -12.55 -0.29 -18.71
N ALA A 76 -12.70 -0.64 -17.43
CA ALA A 76 -13.64 -1.67 -16.98
C ALA A 76 -15.12 -1.27 -17.16
N SER A 77 -15.43 0.03 -17.05
CA SER A 77 -16.79 0.58 -17.22
C SER A 77 -17.22 0.75 -18.68
N HIS A 78 -16.31 0.71 -19.64
CA HIS A 78 -16.61 0.74 -21.09
C HIS A 78 -16.77 -0.64 -21.75
N VAL A 79 -16.52 -1.73 -21.00
CA VAL A 79 -16.64 -3.11 -21.51
C VAL A 79 -17.95 -3.79 -21.03
N ALA A 80 -18.82 -3.05 -20.31
CA ALA A 80 -20.15 -3.51 -19.90
C ALA A 80 -21.26 -3.00 -20.81
#